data_AF-A0A9Q9IH94-F1
#
_entry.id   AF-A0A9Q9IH94-F1
#
_cell.length_a   1.000
_cell.length_b   1.000
_cell.length_c   1.000
_cell.angle_alpha   90.00
_cell.angle_beta   90.00
_cell.angle_gamma   90.00
#
_symmetry.space_group_name_H-M   'P 1'
#
loop_
_entity.id
_entity.type
_entity.pdbx_description
1 polymer ?
#
loop_
_entity_poly.entity_id
_entity_poly.type
_entity_poly.pdbx_seq_one_letter_code
_entity_poly.pdbx_strand_id
1 'polypeptide(L)'
;MLPKAPAMAMVLLLVTALLVPVTWPRPEQTVCTTDLVQARAVAGLANFSAWLRRNNATGFIGEIGWPADRDAHRWTGVAEAWYDAADAVGLPVTAWAAGTWPANYPMAVYRPVAHGMDVDVAGPQAKVVERHGSAAGYLRGVNLAAGSFATSEVNGGFGSANPGRYGHDYTYETPQSYEFLAGRGVRLVRLAVNWERLQPVPFGPLSSAEVTRVRAALDHAGAAGLLVVLDLHGYGDFALGGGQHRQTLLRLGSPGLPTTALADFWRRMAPAADSPAVIGLGLLNEPTRLAADGRAGARLWERAAQQSVDAIRATGDRRALLVSGYVPMGPPSWGLMHPRAWVQDPLHRVAYESHAYFDHDGSGHYWRTYDDELRDVTWPRPALCQQLTPMNRQVLQW
;
A
#
# COMPACT_ATOMS: atom_id res chain seq x y z
N MET A 1 -13.63 75.30 -34.27
CA MET A 1 -13.25 73.88 -34.46
C MET A 1 -11.90 73.68 -33.79
N LEU A 2 -11.89 73.08 -32.60
CA LEU A 2 -10.66 72.77 -31.85
C LEU A 2 -10.10 71.41 -32.29
N PRO A 3 -8.79 71.24 -32.51
CA PRO A 3 -8.21 69.95 -32.87
C PRO A 3 -7.96 69.05 -31.64
N LYS A 4 -8.07 67.74 -31.86
CA LYS A 4 -7.91 66.65 -30.89
C LYS A 4 -6.45 66.49 -30.42
N ALA A 5 -6.25 66.21 -29.14
CA ALA A 5 -4.99 65.71 -28.55
C ALA A 5 -4.84 64.19 -28.76
N PRO A 6 -3.61 63.64 -28.83
CA PRO A 6 -3.38 62.20 -29.01
C PRO A 6 -3.47 61.45 -27.67
N ALA A 7 -3.97 60.21 -27.72
CA ALA A 7 -4.06 59.31 -26.57
C ALA A 7 -2.71 58.61 -26.32
N MET A 8 -2.21 58.69 -25.08
CA MET A 8 -1.10 57.88 -24.58
C MET A 8 -1.62 56.49 -24.19
N ALA A 9 -1.09 55.43 -24.81
CA ALA A 9 -1.34 54.06 -24.40
C ALA A 9 -0.43 53.69 -23.22
N MET A 10 -1.02 53.35 -22.08
CA MET A 10 -0.32 52.89 -20.89
C MET A 10 -0.24 51.35 -20.95
N VAL A 11 0.96 50.81 -21.14
CA VAL A 11 1.21 49.35 -21.09
C VAL A 11 1.33 48.95 -19.62
N LEU A 12 0.36 48.19 -19.13
CA LEU A 12 0.38 47.61 -17.78
C LEU A 12 1.10 46.25 -17.82
N LEU A 13 2.33 46.19 -17.33
CA LEU A 13 3.06 44.94 -17.09
C LEU A 13 2.49 44.26 -15.84
N LEU A 14 1.69 43.22 -16.03
CA LEU A 14 1.24 42.32 -14.96
C LEU A 14 2.39 41.38 -14.57
N VAL A 15 3.03 41.65 -13.44
CA VAL A 15 3.94 40.70 -12.79
C VAL A 15 3.08 39.70 -12.00
N THR A 16 2.88 38.51 -12.53
CA THR A 16 2.34 37.38 -11.78
C THR A 16 3.40 36.89 -10.80
N ALA A 17 3.32 37.33 -9.56
CA ALA A 17 4.09 36.73 -8.48
C ALA A 17 3.63 35.26 -8.32
N LEU A 18 4.52 34.31 -8.65
CA LEU A 18 4.36 32.92 -8.21
C LEU A 18 4.43 32.91 -6.68
N LEU A 19 3.26 32.91 -6.03
CA LEU A 19 3.15 32.54 -4.63
C LEU A 19 3.47 31.05 -4.55
N VAL A 20 4.73 30.71 -4.30
CA VAL A 20 5.10 29.37 -3.84
C VAL A 20 4.45 29.23 -2.47
N PRO A 21 3.46 28.33 -2.27
CA PRO A 21 2.86 28.16 -0.96
C PRO A 21 3.96 27.71 0.00
N VAL A 22 4.30 28.58 0.96
CA VAL A 22 5.19 28.24 2.06
C VAL A 22 4.44 27.24 2.93
N THR A 23 4.69 25.95 2.71
CA THR A 23 4.22 24.90 3.60
C THR A 23 5.04 24.97 4.87
N TRP A 24 4.48 25.57 5.92
CA TRP A 24 5.10 25.53 7.24
C TRP A 24 5.24 24.06 7.68
N PRO A 25 6.41 23.63 8.16
CA PRO A 25 6.56 22.28 8.70
C PRO A 25 5.55 22.10 9.83
N ARG A 26 4.81 20.99 9.80
CA ARG A 26 3.86 20.67 10.87
C ARG A 26 4.62 20.63 12.21
N PRO A 27 4.04 21.16 13.30
CA PRO A 27 4.66 21.06 14.61
C PRO A 27 4.72 19.59 15.04
N GLU A 28 5.69 19.26 15.88
CA GLU A 28 5.69 17.98 16.58
C GLU A 28 4.43 17.84 17.42
N GLN A 29 3.91 16.61 17.48
CA GLN A 29 2.69 16.30 18.23
C GLN A 29 2.96 15.15 19.18
N THR A 30 2.27 15.15 20.32
CA THR A 30 2.32 14.06 21.27
C THR A 30 1.00 13.31 21.25
N VAL A 31 1.05 12.00 21.01
CA VAL A 31 -0.11 11.12 21.13
C VAL A 31 0.03 10.34 22.42
N CYS A 32 -0.93 10.51 23.33
CA CYS A 32 -0.97 9.82 24.63
C CYS A 32 -2.15 8.84 24.67
N THR A 33 -1.90 7.65 25.21
CA THR A 33 -2.91 6.60 25.41
C THR A 33 -2.96 6.19 26.88
N THR A 34 -4.06 5.58 27.30
CA THR A 34 -4.17 4.96 28.64
C THR A 34 -4.08 3.44 28.60
N ASP A 35 -4.18 2.86 27.40
CA ASP A 35 -4.11 1.42 27.16
C ASP A 35 -2.74 1.03 26.56
N LEU A 36 -2.18 -0.10 27.02
CA LEU A 36 -0.84 -0.54 26.63
C LEU A 36 -0.77 -1.12 25.22
N VAL A 37 -1.83 -1.78 24.72
CA VAL A 37 -1.90 -2.26 23.34
C VAL A 37 -1.96 -1.06 22.40
N GLN A 38 -2.72 -0.02 22.74
CA GLN A 38 -2.69 1.26 22.02
C GLN A 38 -1.29 1.88 22.03
N ALA A 39 -0.65 1.97 23.20
CA ALA A 39 0.70 2.53 23.33
C ALA A 39 1.74 1.75 22.50
N ARG A 40 1.65 0.41 22.46
CA ARG A 40 2.50 -0.45 21.62
C ARG A 40 2.31 -0.14 20.13
N ALA A 41 1.07 -0.02 19.67
CA ALA A 41 0.78 0.26 18.28
C ALA A 41 1.33 1.64 17.85
N VAL A 42 1.11 2.68 18.67
CA VAL A 42 1.63 4.03 18.43
C VAL A 42 3.17 4.04 18.47
N ALA A 43 3.78 3.36 19.45
CA ALA A 43 5.24 3.23 19.53
C ALA A 43 5.83 2.50 18.32
N GLY A 44 5.13 1.52 17.77
CA GLY A 44 5.52 0.85 16.53
C GLY A 44 5.56 1.80 15.34
N LEU A 45 4.52 2.63 15.16
CA LEU A 45 4.51 3.66 14.12
C LEU A 45 5.61 4.71 14.34
N ALA A 46 5.86 5.09 15.59
CA ALA A 46 6.97 5.98 15.96
C ALA A 46 8.33 5.37 15.57
N ASN A 47 8.54 4.06 15.78
CA ASN A 47 9.76 3.39 15.35
C ASN A 47 9.97 3.46 13.83
N PHE A 48 8.92 3.13 13.05
CA PHE A 48 8.98 3.19 11.60
C PHE A 48 9.25 4.62 11.08
N SER A 49 8.48 5.59 11.54
CA SER A 49 8.65 6.99 11.14
C SER A 49 10.01 7.56 11.54
N ALA A 50 10.54 7.20 12.71
CA ALA A 50 11.88 7.58 13.12
C ALA A 50 12.96 6.95 12.24
N TRP A 51 12.79 5.68 11.82
CA TRP A 51 13.69 5.06 10.85
C TRP A 51 13.68 5.79 9.51
N LEU A 52 12.50 6.18 9.01
CA LEU A 52 12.37 6.97 7.77
C LEU A 52 13.13 8.30 7.88
N ARG A 53 12.93 9.03 8.97
CA ARG A 53 13.64 10.31 9.24
C ARG A 53 15.16 10.12 9.28
N ARG A 54 15.65 9.14 10.06
CA ARG A 54 17.09 8.87 10.20
C ARG A 54 17.76 8.49 8.87
N ASN A 55 17.00 7.87 7.97
CA ASN A 55 17.48 7.46 6.66
C ASN A 55 17.17 8.47 5.55
N ASN A 56 16.59 9.63 5.89
CA ASN A 56 16.08 10.60 4.92
C ASN A 56 15.20 9.92 3.85
N ALA A 57 14.37 8.97 4.25
CA ALA A 57 13.51 8.17 3.37
C ALA A 57 12.06 8.64 3.42
N THR A 58 11.26 8.23 2.44
CA THR A 58 9.79 8.39 2.47
C THR A 58 9.15 7.04 2.73
N GLY A 59 7.90 7.02 3.21
CA GLY A 59 7.26 5.79 3.62
C GLY A 59 5.77 5.74 3.31
N PHE A 60 5.23 4.53 3.42
CA PHE A 60 3.84 4.20 3.15
C PHE A 60 3.42 3.07 4.09
N ILE A 61 2.19 3.11 4.59
CA ILE A 61 1.57 1.96 5.24
C ILE A 61 0.62 1.32 4.25
N GLY A 62 1.07 0.20 3.65
CA GLY A 62 0.33 -0.51 2.60
C GLY A 62 -0.92 -1.21 3.13
N GLU A 63 -0.86 -1.70 4.35
CA GLU A 63 -1.98 -2.39 4.96
C GLU A 63 -2.10 -2.03 6.43
N ILE A 64 -3.33 -1.82 6.85
CA ILE A 64 -3.72 -1.74 8.25
C ILE A 64 -5.12 -2.32 8.42
N GLY A 65 -5.27 -3.31 9.30
CA GLY A 65 -6.56 -3.97 9.51
C GLY A 65 -6.77 -4.33 10.97
N TRP A 66 -8.02 -4.28 11.43
CA TRP A 66 -8.42 -4.70 12.77
C TRP A 66 -9.84 -5.29 12.73
N PRO A 67 -10.18 -6.23 13.62
CA PRO A 67 -11.43 -6.94 13.55
C PRO A 67 -12.60 -6.14 14.14
N ALA A 68 -13.78 -6.34 13.56
CA ALA A 68 -15.05 -5.81 14.04
C ALA A 68 -15.92 -6.85 14.77
N ASP A 69 -15.36 -8.01 15.12
CA ASP A 69 -16.05 -9.07 15.86
C ASP A 69 -15.67 -9.09 17.36
N ARG A 70 -14.79 -10.00 17.79
CA ARG A 70 -14.35 -10.14 19.19
C ARG A 70 -13.53 -8.91 19.60
N ASP A 71 -13.86 -8.34 20.75
CA ASP A 71 -13.18 -7.17 21.33
C ASP A 71 -13.17 -5.92 20.41
N ALA A 72 -14.10 -5.83 19.45
CA ALA A 72 -14.14 -4.82 18.39
C ALA A 72 -13.98 -3.37 18.89
N HIS A 73 -14.63 -3.02 20.00
CA HIS A 73 -14.56 -1.66 20.55
C HIS A 73 -13.14 -1.30 21.02
N ARG A 74 -12.38 -2.27 21.56
CA ARG A 74 -11.01 -2.07 22.04
C ARG A 74 -10.05 -1.98 20.87
N TRP A 75 -10.20 -2.85 19.88
CA TRP A 75 -9.42 -2.79 18.64
C TRP A 75 -9.66 -1.49 17.86
N THR A 76 -10.90 -1.02 17.82
CA THR A 76 -11.23 0.30 17.24
C THR A 76 -10.53 1.42 18.01
N GLY A 77 -10.44 1.34 19.33
CA GLY A 77 -9.64 2.29 20.13
C GLY A 77 -8.14 2.27 19.80
N VAL A 78 -7.58 1.09 19.49
CA VAL A 78 -6.20 0.97 18.99
C VAL A 78 -6.05 1.63 17.61
N ALA A 79 -7.01 1.40 16.72
CA ALA A 79 -7.02 2.02 15.40
C ALA A 79 -7.07 3.55 15.48
N GLU A 80 -7.98 4.12 16.28
CA GLU A 80 -8.11 5.58 16.48
C GLU A 80 -6.79 6.19 16.99
N ALA A 81 -6.19 5.64 18.05
CA ALA A 81 -4.91 6.14 18.57
C ALA A 81 -3.76 6.00 17.55
N TRP A 82 -3.75 4.92 16.77
CA TRP A 82 -2.75 4.72 15.72
C TRP A 82 -2.94 5.71 14.56
N TYR A 83 -4.19 5.99 14.15
CA TYR A 83 -4.47 6.96 13.10
C TYR A 83 -4.20 8.41 13.54
N ASP A 84 -4.49 8.77 14.80
CA ASP A 84 -4.04 10.05 15.39
C ASP A 84 -2.51 10.20 15.23
N ALA A 85 -1.76 9.13 15.47
CA ALA A 85 -0.32 9.11 15.27
C ALA A 85 0.09 9.18 13.78
N ALA A 86 -0.63 8.50 12.89
CA ALA A 86 -0.37 8.54 11.45
C ALA A 86 -0.67 9.92 10.84
N ASP A 87 -1.65 10.64 11.37
CA ASP A 87 -1.98 12.02 10.99
C ASP A 87 -0.90 13.00 11.47
N ALA A 88 -0.45 12.84 12.72
CA ALA A 88 0.65 13.60 13.29
C ALA A 88 1.94 13.46 12.46
N VAL A 89 2.30 12.22 12.10
CA VAL A 89 3.48 11.95 11.26
C VAL A 89 3.24 12.36 9.80
N GLY A 90 2.01 12.26 9.30
CA GLY A 90 1.65 12.54 7.91
C GLY A 90 2.14 11.46 6.94
N LEU A 91 2.03 10.18 7.31
CA LEU A 91 2.31 9.06 6.41
C LEU A 91 1.08 8.75 5.55
N PRO A 92 1.20 8.42 4.26
CA PRO A 92 0.10 7.84 3.49
C PRO A 92 -0.24 6.43 3.99
N VAL A 93 -1.52 6.07 3.97
CA VAL A 93 -2.02 4.79 4.54
C VAL A 93 -3.16 4.23 3.69
N THR A 94 -3.16 2.92 3.46
CA THR A 94 -4.30 2.17 2.91
C THR A 94 -4.82 1.14 3.91
N ALA A 95 -6.12 1.22 4.23
CA ALA A 95 -6.78 0.31 5.15
C ALA A 95 -7.15 -1.01 4.47
N TRP A 96 -6.86 -2.14 5.12
CA TRP A 96 -7.30 -3.47 4.74
C TRP A 96 -8.68 -3.75 5.36
N ALA A 97 -9.75 -3.97 4.59
CA ALA A 97 -9.83 -3.90 3.13
C ALA A 97 -11.21 -3.45 2.64
N ALA A 98 -11.32 -3.19 1.34
CA ALA A 98 -12.57 -3.06 0.63
C ALA A 98 -12.66 -4.06 -0.53
N GLY A 99 -13.89 -4.44 -0.91
CA GLY A 99 -14.14 -5.19 -2.14
C GLY A 99 -15.38 -6.07 -2.10
N THR A 100 -15.72 -6.70 -3.23
CA THR A 100 -16.92 -7.56 -3.39
C THR A 100 -16.88 -8.91 -2.63
N TRP A 101 -15.85 -9.13 -1.81
CA TRP A 101 -15.60 -10.34 -1.02
C TRP A 101 -16.58 -10.50 0.15
N PRO A 102 -16.62 -11.63 0.88
CA PRO A 102 -17.78 -12.00 1.70
C PRO A 102 -18.24 -10.84 2.57
N ALA A 103 -19.54 -10.53 2.46
CA ALA A 103 -20.17 -9.42 3.18
C ALA A 103 -19.98 -9.53 4.71
N ASN A 104 -19.54 -10.66 5.24
CA ASN A 104 -19.25 -10.92 6.65
C ASN A 104 -17.76 -10.92 7.02
N TYR A 105 -16.83 -10.53 6.13
CA TYR A 105 -15.41 -10.44 6.48
C TYR A 105 -15.19 -9.43 7.63
N PRO A 106 -14.61 -9.85 8.77
CA PRO A 106 -14.60 -9.03 9.98
C PRO A 106 -13.70 -7.80 9.91
N MET A 107 -12.78 -7.72 8.94
CA MET A 107 -11.89 -6.56 8.73
C MET A 107 -12.30 -5.70 7.52
N ALA A 108 -13.48 -5.92 6.93
CA ALA A 108 -13.91 -5.12 5.78
C ALA A 108 -14.29 -3.69 6.18
N VAL A 109 -13.54 -2.71 5.68
CA VAL A 109 -13.85 -1.27 5.76
C VAL A 109 -15.08 -0.94 4.93
N TYR A 110 -15.10 -1.41 3.67
CA TYR A 110 -16.25 -1.28 2.79
C TYR A 110 -16.52 -2.63 2.12
N ARG A 111 -17.79 -2.99 2.00
CA ARG A 111 -18.20 -4.33 1.56
C ARG A 111 -19.52 -4.25 0.80
N PRO A 112 -19.91 -5.30 0.06
CA PRO A 112 -21.24 -5.35 -0.52
C PRO A 112 -22.28 -5.79 0.52
N VAL A 113 -23.55 -5.49 0.25
CA VAL A 113 -24.68 -6.07 1.00
C VAL A 113 -24.71 -7.61 0.94
N ALA A 114 -24.29 -8.22 -0.18
CA ALA A 114 -24.08 -9.65 -0.30
C ALA A 114 -22.95 -9.96 -1.28
N HIS A 115 -22.39 -11.17 -1.17
CA HIS A 115 -21.23 -11.58 -1.96
C HIS A 115 -21.42 -11.38 -3.48
N GLY A 116 -20.42 -10.78 -4.13
CA GLY A 116 -20.41 -10.56 -5.58
C GLY A 116 -21.23 -9.37 -6.08
N MET A 117 -21.89 -8.61 -5.18
CA MET A 117 -22.48 -7.30 -5.51
C MET A 117 -21.46 -6.17 -5.40
N ASP A 118 -21.85 -4.98 -5.86
CA ASP A 118 -21.06 -3.76 -5.74
C ASP A 118 -20.76 -3.44 -4.27
N VAL A 119 -19.62 -2.80 -4.03
CA VAL A 119 -19.27 -2.27 -2.71
C VAL A 119 -20.13 -1.06 -2.42
N ASP A 120 -21.10 -1.21 -1.52
CA ASP A 120 -22.13 -0.20 -1.22
C ASP A 120 -22.41 -0.02 0.28
N VAL A 121 -21.73 -0.78 1.14
CA VAL A 121 -21.88 -0.73 2.60
C VAL A 121 -20.60 -0.28 3.28
N ALA A 122 -20.72 0.72 4.16
CA ALA A 122 -19.69 1.06 5.13
C ALA A 122 -19.69 0.06 6.29
N GLY A 123 -18.56 -0.62 6.48
CA GLY A 123 -18.31 -1.50 7.62
C GLY A 123 -17.96 -0.72 8.89
N PRO A 124 -17.83 -1.39 10.05
CA PRO A 124 -17.54 -0.74 11.33
C PRO A 124 -16.25 0.10 11.34
N GLN A 125 -15.24 -0.32 10.58
CA GLN A 125 -13.94 0.36 10.45
C GLN A 125 -14.03 1.67 9.67
N ALA A 126 -15.04 1.83 8.80
CA ALA A 126 -15.19 3.01 7.95
C ALA A 126 -15.27 4.31 8.77
N LYS A 127 -15.88 4.27 9.96
CA LYS A 127 -15.95 5.44 10.84
C LYS A 127 -14.57 6.02 11.17
N VAL A 128 -13.59 5.16 11.47
CA VAL A 128 -12.21 5.58 11.76
C VAL A 128 -11.54 6.08 10.47
N VAL A 129 -11.63 5.30 9.40
CA VAL A 129 -10.97 5.63 8.12
C VAL A 129 -11.47 6.95 7.54
N GLU A 130 -12.76 7.23 7.61
CA GLU A 130 -13.37 8.47 7.11
C GLU A 130 -13.04 9.67 7.99
N ARG A 131 -12.97 9.48 9.31
CA ARG A 131 -12.54 10.53 10.24
C ARG A 131 -11.11 10.97 9.97
N HIS A 132 -10.23 10.02 9.64
CA HIS A 132 -8.82 10.23 9.35
C HIS A 132 -8.55 10.33 7.85
N GLY A 133 -9.42 11.02 7.10
CA GLY A 133 -9.34 11.15 5.65
C GLY A 133 -8.08 11.87 5.13
N SER A 134 -7.93 11.88 3.80
CA SER A 134 -6.75 12.48 3.14
C SER A 134 -6.62 13.98 3.44
N ALA A 135 -5.38 14.47 3.49
CA ALA A 135 -5.06 15.88 3.69
C ALA A 135 -3.99 16.35 2.67
N ALA A 136 -3.70 17.65 2.62
CA ALA A 136 -2.75 18.23 1.66
C ALA A 136 -1.34 17.60 1.68
N GLY A 137 -0.95 16.94 2.78
CA GLY A 137 0.38 16.32 2.94
C GLY A 137 0.43 14.80 2.90
N TYR A 138 -0.71 14.10 2.80
CA TYR A 138 -0.75 12.63 2.79
C TYR A 138 -2.08 12.09 2.24
N LEU A 139 -2.02 10.93 1.61
CA LEU A 139 -3.19 10.23 1.07
C LEU A 139 -3.68 9.13 2.02
N ARG A 140 -5.00 8.94 2.02
CA ARG A 140 -5.72 7.90 2.78
C ARG A 140 -6.59 7.11 1.84
N GLY A 141 -6.55 5.80 2.01
CA GLY A 141 -7.12 4.88 1.05
C GLY A 141 -7.53 3.54 1.62
N VAL A 142 -7.89 2.63 0.72
CA VAL A 142 -8.26 1.26 1.03
C VAL A 142 -7.60 0.29 0.06
N ASN A 143 -7.40 -0.94 0.51
CA ASN A 143 -6.93 -2.05 -0.30
C ASN A 143 -8.10 -2.69 -1.06
N LEU A 144 -7.91 -2.95 -2.35
CA LEU A 144 -8.79 -3.76 -3.18
C LEU A 144 -8.07 -5.07 -3.53
N ALA A 145 -8.41 -6.12 -2.82
CA ALA A 145 -7.67 -7.39 -2.87
C ALA A 145 -8.16 -8.33 -3.99
N ALA A 146 -9.27 -8.02 -4.65
CA ALA A 146 -9.94 -8.97 -5.53
C ALA A 146 -9.08 -9.49 -6.68
N GLY A 147 -8.25 -8.63 -7.25
CA GLY A 147 -7.36 -8.97 -8.36
C GLY A 147 -6.23 -9.91 -7.98
N SER A 148 -5.97 -10.14 -6.69
CA SER A 148 -4.93 -11.06 -6.23
C SER A 148 -5.45 -12.42 -5.78
N PHE A 149 -6.75 -12.64 -5.71
CA PHE A 149 -7.32 -13.90 -5.20
C PHE A 149 -7.09 -15.07 -6.16
N ALA A 150 -7.47 -16.28 -5.73
CA ALA A 150 -7.23 -17.54 -6.45
C ALA A 150 -5.73 -17.82 -6.64
N THR A 151 -5.00 -17.90 -5.53
CA THR A 151 -3.56 -18.20 -5.50
C THR A 151 -3.28 -19.57 -4.89
N SER A 152 -2.07 -20.06 -5.14
CA SER A 152 -1.54 -21.30 -4.57
C SER A 152 -1.54 -21.34 -3.05
N GLU A 153 -1.56 -20.17 -2.40
CA GLU A 153 -1.48 -20.03 -0.94
C GLU A 153 -2.77 -20.47 -0.25
N VAL A 154 -3.90 -20.16 -0.87
CA VAL A 154 -5.22 -20.51 -0.35
C VAL A 154 -5.64 -21.88 -0.87
N ASN A 155 -5.24 -22.21 -2.11
CA ASN A 155 -5.57 -23.48 -2.75
C ASN A 155 -4.47 -23.90 -3.73
N GLY A 156 -3.81 -25.03 -3.43
CA GLY A 156 -2.76 -25.62 -4.27
C GLY A 156 -3.19 -25.99 -5.70
N GLY A 157 -4.50 -25.92 -6.00
CA GLY A 157 -5.04 -26.02 -7.34
C GLY A 157 -4.76 -24.79 -8.22
N PHE A 158 -4.41 -23.62 -7.68
CA PHE A 158 -4.08 -22.44 -8.48
C PHE A 158 -2.57 -22.30 -8.73
N GLY A 159 -2.22 -21.60 -9.80
CA GLY A 159 -0.85 -21.33 -10.24
C GLY A 159 -0.82 -20.83 -11.68
N SER A 160 0.34 -20.71 -12.29
CA SER A 160 0.46 -20.13 -13.62
C SER A 160 -0.22 -20.92 -14.75
N ALA A 161 -0.43 -22.23 -14.57
CA ALA A 161 -1.19 -23.09 -15.49
C ALA A 161 -2.67 -23.20 -15.12
N ASN A 162 -3.07 -22.73 -13.95
CA ASN A 162 -4.47 -22.55 -13.55
C ASN A 162 -4.63 -21.19 -12.83
N PRO A 163 -4.67 -20.07 -13.57
CA PRO A 163 -4.66 -18.72 -12.99
C PRO A 163 -6.00 -18.30 -12.35
N GLY A 164 -6.97 -19.22 -12.27
CA GLY A 164 -8.35 -18.94 -11.90
C GLY A 164 -9.18 -18.36 -13.05
N ARG A 165 -10.50 -18.44 -12.90
CA ARG A 165 -11.51 -17.90 -13.81
C ARG A 165 -11.96 -16.52 -13.33
N TYR A 166 -11.76 -15.51 -14.17
CA TYR A 166 -12.25 -14.16 -13.95
C TYR A 166 -13.78 -14.14 -13.76
N GLY A 167 -14.27 -13.34 -12.81
CA GLY A 167 -15.69 -13.25 -12.45
C GLY A 167 -16.19 -14.40 -11.58
N HIS A 168 -15.31 -15.29 -11.14
CA HIS A 168 -15.64 -16.39 -10.23
C HIS A 168 -14.57 -16.57 -9.15
N ASP A 169 -13.34 -16.90 -9.55
CA ASP A 169 -12.25 -17.17 -8.60
C ASP A 169 -11.56 -15.87 -8.17
N TYR A 170 -11.58 -14.86 -9.03
CA TYR A 170 -11.11 -13.50 -8.76
C TYR A 170 -11.92 -12.50 -9.60
N THR A 171 -11.89 -11.23 -9.20
CA THR A 171 -12.59 -10.15 -9.90
C THR A 171 -11.81 -8.84 -9.80
N TYR A 172 -12.30 -7.81 -10.47
CA TYR A 172 -11.97 -6.41 -10.18
C TYR A 172 -13.27 -5.68 -9.85
N GLU A 173 -13.17 -4.59 -9.10
CA GLU A 173 -14.32 -3.81 -8.68
C GLU A 173 -15.04 -3.15 -9.87
N THR A 174 -16.35 -2.99 -9.75
CA THR A 174 -17.19 -2.31 -10.76
C THR A 174 -16.99 -0.79 -10.69
N PRO A 175 -17.37 -0.03 -11.73
CA PRO A 175 -17.37 1.43 -11.67
C PRO A 175 -18.13 1.99 -10.44
N GLN A 176 -19.27 1.38 -10.13
CA GLN A 176 -20.12 1.76 -8.99
C GLN A 176 -19.41 1.58 -7.65
N SER A 177 -18.65 0.50 -7.46
CA SER A 177 -17.80 0.32 -6.28
C SER A 177 -16.80 1.48 -6.13
N TYR A 178 -16.12 1.90 -7.22
CA TYR A 178 -15.17 3.01 -7.17
C TYR A 178 -15.85 4.35 -6.87
N GLU A 179 -17.00 4.63 -7.49
CA GLU A 179 -17.80 5.84 -7.23
C GLU A 179 -18.26 5.89 -5.76
N PHE A 180 -18.72 4.77 -5.22
CA PHE A 180 -19.07 4.66 -3.81
C PHE A 180 -17.89 4.99 -2.91
N LEU A 181 -16.72 4.36 -3.13
CA LEU A 181 -15.51 4.63 -2.34
C LEU A 181 -15.13 6.12 -2.38
N ALA A 182 -15.13 6.72 -3.58
CA ALA A 182 -14.85 8.15 -3.74
C ALA A 182 -15.86 9.03 -2.97
N GLY A 183 -17.15 8.67 -3.02
CA GLY A 183 -18.25 9.32 -2.30
C GLY A 183 -18.13 9.20 -0.77
N ARG A 184 -17.46 8.16 -0.25
CA ARG A 184 -17.12 8.00 1.17
C ARG A 184 -15.88 8.79 1.60
N GLY A 185 -15.22 9.50 0.69
CA GLY A 185 -14.02 10.29 1.00
C GLY A 185 -12.70 9.54 0.80
N VAL A 186 -12.73 8.30 0.28
CA VAL A 186 -11.52 7.58 -0.15
C VAL A 186 -10.88 8.34 -1.31
N ARG A 187 -9.55 8.42 -1.33
CA ARG A 187 -8.78 9.10 -2.41
C ARG A 187 -7.68 8.23 -3.02
N LEU A 188 -7.25 7.21 -2.29
CA LEU A 188 -6.25 6.26 -2.73
C LEU A 188 -6.81 4.84 -2.70
N VAL A 189 -6.48 4.05 -3.71
CA VAL A 189 -6.74 2.62 -3.76
C VAL A 189 -5.41 1.91 -3.95
N ARG A 190 -5.13 0.89 -3.13
CA ARG A 190 -4.06 -0.09 -3.39
C ARG A 190 -4.68 -1.30 -4.05
N LEU A 191 -4.44 -1.44 -5.36
CA LEU A 191 -5.04 -2.47 -6.20
C LEU A 191 -4.10 -3.69 -6.26
N ALA A 192 -4.48 -4.76 -5.58
CA ALA A 192 -3.70 -5.99 -5.54
C ALA A 192 -3.88 -6.79 -6.84
N VAL A 193 -2.78 -7.23 -7.44
CA VAL A 193 -2.74 -8.08 -8.64
C VAL A 193 -1.80 -9.27 -8.47
N ASN A 194 -2.08 -10.37 -9.17
CA ASN A 194 -1.30 -11.60 -9.05
C ASN A 194 -0.20 -11.73 -10.13
N TRP A 195 1.02 -12.12 -9.73
CA TRP A 195 2.17 -12.25 -10.64
C TRP A 195 1.96 -13.38 -11.66
N GLU A 196 1.63 -14.59 -11.22
CA GLU A 196 1.47 -15.76 -12.08
C GLU A 196 0.40 -15.56 -13.16
N ARG A 197 -0.64 -14.78 -12.86
CA ARG A 197 -1.70 -14.43 -13.80
C ARG A 197 -1.24 -13.39 -14.83
N LEU A 198 -0.50 -12.38 -14.38
CA LEU A 198 -0.01 -11.31 -15.25
C LEU A 198 1.17 -11.75 -16.11
N GLN A 199 2.05 -12.61 -15.61
CA GLN A 199 3.20 -13.16 -16.34
C GLN A 199 3.31 -14.68 -16.08
N PRO A 200 2.59 -15.53 -16.84
CA PRO A 200 2.48 -16.97 -16.56
C PRO A 200 3.79 -17.77 -16.64
N VAL A 201 4.80 -17.21 -17.30
CA VAL A 201 6.13 -17.78 -17.41
C VAL A 201 7.14 -16.70 -17.05
N PRO A 202 8.02 -16.89 -16.05
CA PRO A 202 9.08 -15.93 -15.75
C PRO A 202 9.88 -15.57 -17.00
N PHE A 203 10.21 -14.28 -17.18
CA PHE A 203 10.81 -13.72 -18.41
C PHE A 203 9.94 -13.74 -19.67
N GLY A 204 8.79 -14.40 -19.62
CA GLY A 204 7.81 -14.49 -20.70
C GLY A 204 7.03 -13.18 -20.91
N PRO A 205 6.18 -13.15 -21.95
CA PRO A 205 5.28 -12.03 -22.17
C PRO A 205 4.25 -11.90 -21.03
N LEU A 206 3.71 -10.69 -20.87
CA LEU A 206 2.53 -10.51 -20.04
C LEU A 206 1.31 -11.15 -20.71
N SER A 207 0.38 -11.64 -19.89
CA SER A 207 -0.95 -12.05 -20.32
C SER A 207 -1.73 -10.81 -20.81
N SER A 208 -1.96 -10.72 -22.12
CA SER A 208 -2.71 -9.61 -22.72
C SER A 208 -4.13 -9.50 -22.16
N ALA A 209 -4.78 -10.65 -21.93
CA ALA A 209 -6.11 -10.70 -21.35
C ALA A 209 -6.13 -10.13 -19.92
N GLU A 210 -5.14 -10.48 -19.08
CA GLU A 210 -5.12 -9.96 -17.71
C GLU A 210 -4.72 -8.49 -17.64
N VAL A 211 -3.72 -8.08 -18.43
CA VAL A 211 -3.36 -6.66 -18.54
C VAL A 211 -4.56 -5.81 -18.95
N THR A 212 -5.40 -6.30 -19.88
CA THR A 212 -6.62 -5.61 -20.29
C THR A 212 -7.59 -5.41 -19.11
N ARG A 213 -7.75 -6.42 -18.25
CA ARG A 213 -8.62 -6.32 -17.07
C ARG A 213 -8.06 -5.36 -16.02
N VAL A 214 -6.76 -5.43 -15.75
CA VAL A 214 -6.10 -4.49 -14.85
C VAL A 214 -6.27 -3.06 -15.36
N ARG A 215 -6.02 -2.79 -16.65
CA ARG A 215 -6.21 -1.46 -17.23
C ARG A 215 -7.65 -0.96 -17.09
N ALA A 216 -8.65 -1.81 -17.34
CA ALA A 216 -10.05 -1.43 -17.12
C ALA A 216 -10.32 -1.05 -15.66
N ALA A 217 -9.76 -1.78 -14.69
CA ALA A 217 -9.88 -1.45 -13.27
C ALA A 217 -9.21 -0.10 -12.93
N LEU A 218 -8.03 0.16 -13.50
CA LEU A 218 -7.31 1.44 -13.35
C LEU A 218 -8.11 2.61 -13.94
N ASP A 219 -8.72 2.40 -15.11
CA ASP A 219 -9.54 3.41 -15.78
C ASP A 219 -10.83 3.70 -15.01
N HIS A 220 -11.47 2.67 -14.43
CA HIS A 220 -12.63 2.86 -13.54
C HIS A 220 -12.26 3.66 -12.29
N ALA A 221 -11.13 3.36 -11.65
CA ALA A 221 -10.63 4.12 -10.50
C ALA A 221 -10.37 5.59 -10.88
N GLY A 222 -9.72 5.82 -12.03
CA GLY A 222 -9.47 7.16 -12.56
C GLY A 222 -10.74 7.94 -12.88
N ALA A 223 -11.75 7.28 -13.46
CA ALA A 223 -13.05 7.89 -13.75
C ALA A 223 -13.79 8.33 -12.47
N ALA A 224 -13.62 7.61 -11.37
CA ALA A 224 -14.13 7.99 -10.05
C ALA A 224 -13.26 9.06 -9.33
N GLY A 225 -12.17 9.52 -9.95
CA GLY A 225 -11.25 10.50 -9.36
C GLY A 225 -10.33 9.93 -8.27
N LEU A 226 -10.12 8.61 -8.25
CA LEU A 226 -9.25 7.94 -7.29
C LEU A 226 -7.82 7.81 -7.85
N LEU A 227 -6.85 7.91 -6.95
CA LEU A 227 -5.46 7.60 -7.23
C LEU A 227 -5.19 6.13 -6.90
N VAL A 228 -4.24 5.51 -7.61
CA VAL A 228 -3.96 4.08 -7.50
C VAL A 228 -2.48 3.82 -7.21
N VAL A 229 -2.25 2.93 -6.25
CA VAL A 229 -1.03 2.12 -6.14
C VAL A 229 -1.34 0.75 -6.72
N LEU A 230 -0.61 0.35 -7.77
CA LEU A 230 -0.70 -1.01 -8.29
C LEU A 230 0.23 -1.91 -7.48
N ASP A 231 -0.31 -2.86 -6.74
CA ASP A 231 0.42 -3.76 -5.83
C ASP A 231 0.59 -5.15 -6.45
N LEU A 232 1.85 -5.57 -6.69
CA LEU A 232 2.14 -6.95 -7.03
C LEU A 232 2.04 -7.82 -5.78
N HIS A 233 0.87 -8.43 -5.61
CA HIS A 233 0.51 -9.12 -4.39
C HIS A 233 0.99 -10.57 -4.39
N GLY A 234 2.17 -10.81 -3.80
CA GLY A 234 2.74 -12.13 -3.62
C GLY A 234 4.01 -12.09 -2.77
N TYR A 235 4.33 -13.18 -2.06
CA TYR A 235 5.22 -13.14 -0.89
C TYR A 235 6.66 -13.60 -1.20
N GLY A 236 7.03 -13.61 -2.49
CA GLY A 236 8.36 -14.02 -2.96
C GLY A 236 8.44 -15.43 -3.54
N ASP A 237 7.34 -16.19 -3.54
CA ASP A 237 7.17 -17.39 -4.33
C ASP A 237 6.46 -17.12 -5.66
N PHE A 238 6.62 -18.05 -6.59
CA PHE A 238 5.94 -18.09 -7.88
C PHE A 238 5.48 -19.54 -8.13
N ALA A 239 4.18 -19.74 -8.25
CA ALA A 239 3.60 -21.07 -8.48
C ALA A 239 3.52 -21.43 -9.96
N LEU A 240 4.42 -22.31 -10.42
CA LEU A 240 4.27 -22.98 -11.71
C LEU A 240 3.27 -24.14 -11.61
N GLY A 241 2.50 -24.38 -12.67
CA GLY A 241 1.51 -25.46 -12.70
C GLY A 241 0.15 -25.05 -12.11
N GLY A 242 -0.56 -26.01 -11.51
CA GLY A 242 -1.93 -25.82 -11.01
C GLY A 242 -2.98 -26.61 -11.82
N GLY A 243 -4.12 -26.88 -11.20
CA GLY A 243 -5.21 -27.67 -11.75
C GLY A 243 -4.79 -29.12 -11.96
N GLN A 244 -4.83 -29.57 -13.21
CA GLN A 244 -4.36 -30.91 -13.60
C GLN A 244 -2.83 -31.01 -13.67
N HIS A 245 -2.12 -29.87 -13.61
CA HIS A 245 -0.66 -29.83 -13.63
C HIS A 245 -0.09 -29.83 -12.21
N ARG A 246 0.96 -30.61 -11.98
CA ARG A 246 1.69 -30.61 -10.70
C ARG A 246 2.20 -29.21 -10.38
N GLN A 247 1.83 -28.70 -9.21
CA GLN A 247 2.32 -27.42 -8.73
C GLN A 247 3.81 -27.52 -8.33
N THR A 248 4.59 -26.52 -8.75
CA THR A 248 5.99 -26.32 -8.34
C THR A 248 6.16 -24.87 -7.89
N LEU A 249 6.55 -24.67 -6.63
CA LEU A 249 6.82 -23.35 -6.10
C LEU A 249 8.28 -22.98 -6.35
N LEU A 250 8.51 -21.93 -7.13
CA LEU A 250 9.81 -21.29 -7.24
C LEU A 250 9.91 -20.18 -6.19
N ARG A 251 11.09 -19.96 -5.63
CA ARG A 251 11.33 -18.85 -4.69
C ARG A 251 12.24 -17.79 -5.30
N LEU A 252 11.96 -16.53 -5.04
CA LEU A 252 12.72 -15.41 -5.58
C LEU A 252 14.17 -15.48 -5.08
N GLY A 253 15.10 -15.36 -6.02
CA GLY A 253 16.53 -15.57 -5.85
C GLY A 253 17.00 -17.03 -5.97
N SER A 254 16.11 -17.98 -6.24
CA SER A 254 16.50 -19.34 -6.65
C SER A 254 16.95 -19.35 -8.12
N PRO A 255 17.64 -20.41 -8.60
CA PRO A 255 18.00 -20.51 -10.02
C PRO A 255 16.80 -20.45 -10.98
N GLY A 256 15.63 -20.96 -10.57
CA GLY A 256 14.41 -20.96 -11.38
C GLY A 256 13.65 -19.63 -11.37
N LEU A 257 13.86 -18.80 -10.34
CA LEU A 257 13.26 -17.47 -10.22
C LEU A 257 14.31 -16.50 -9.68
N PRO A 258 15.35 -16.17 -10.46
CA PRO A 258 16.39 -15.25 -10.02
C PRO A 258 15.80 -13.86 -9.76
N THR A 259 16.51 -13.00 -9.01
CA THR A 259 16.02 -11.65 -8.69
C THR A 259 15.70 -10.80 -9.92
N THR A 260 16.37 -11.08 -11.04
CA THR A 260 16.11 -10.45 -12.35
C THR A 260 14.76 -10.82 -12.96
N ALA A 261 14.08 -11.87 -12.50
CA ALA A 261 12.73 -12.22 -12.94
C ALA A 261 11.71 -11.16 -12.51
N LEU A 262 11.82 -10.65 -11.27
CA LEU A 262 10.98 -9.55 -10.79
C LEU A 262 11.26 -8.25 -11.55
N ALA A 263 12.54 -7.99 -11.85
CA ALA A 263 12.93 -6.85 -12.67
C ALA A 263 12.39 -6.93 -14.10
N ASP A 264 12.41 -8.12 -14.73
CA ASP A 264 11.80 -8.33 -16.04
C ASP A 264 10.27 -8.14 -16.03
N PHE A 265 9.60 -8.70 -15.01
CA PHE A 265 8.16 -8.46 -14.80
C PHE A 265 7.88 -6.95 -14.81
N TRP A 266 8.58 -6.19 -13.97
CA TRP A 266 8.33 -4.76 -13.83
C TRP A 266 8.72 -3.94 -15.06
N ARG A 267 9.80 -4.31 -15.76
CA ARG A 267 10.16 -3.70 -17.06
C ARG A 267 9.01 -3.79 -18.07
N ARG A 268 8.21 -4.86 -18.00
CA ARG A 268 7.05 -5.07 -18.89
C ARG A 268 5.78 -4.45 -18.31
N MET A 269 5.54 -4.61 -17.02
CA MET A 269 4.28 -4.21 -16.39
C MET A 269 4.18 -2.70 -16.19
N ALA A 270 5.28 -2.01 -15.88
CA ALA A 270 5.27 -0.55 -15.73
C ALA A 270 4.66 0.16 -16.97
N PRO A 271 5.18 0.00 -18.20
CA PRO A 271 4.57 0.62 -19.37
C PRO A 271 3.19 0.04 -19.73
N ALA A 272 2.86 -1.20 -19.33
CA ALA A 272 1.55 -1.79 -19.59
C ALA A 272 0.45 -1.23 -18.67
N ALA A 273 0.80 -0.82 -17.45
CA ALA A 273 -0.06 -0.16 -16.47
C ALA A 273 -0.20 1.35 -16.73
N ASP A 274 -0.33 1.75 -17.98
CA ASP A 274 -0.43 3.15 -18.37
C ASP A 274 -1.83 3.70 -18.09
N SER A 275 -1.95 4.48 -17.02
CA SER A 275 -3.15 5.21 -16.63
C SER A 275 -2.76 6.40 -15.74
N PRO A 276 -3.36 7.59 -15.93
CA PRO A 276 -3.06 8.77 -15.12
C PRO A 276 -3.45 8.60 -13.64
N ALA A 277 -4.34 7.64 -13.34
CA ALA A 277 -4.72 7.33 -11.97
C ALA A 277 -3.57 6.66 -11.18
N VAL A 278 -2.65 5.97 -11.86
CA VAL A 278 -1.58 5.21 -11.18
C VAL A 278 -0.45 6.14 -10.76
N ILE A 279 -0.39 6.42 -9.47
CA ILE A 279 0.64 7.27 -8.87
C ILE A 279 1.83 6.47 -8.32
N GLY A 280 1.66 5.16 -8.09
CA GLY A 280 2.68 4.31 -7.51
C GLY A 280 2.61 2.84 -7.95
N LEU A 281 3.76 2.17 -7.90
CA LEU A 281 3.93 0.74 -8.18
C LEU A 281 4.53 0.05 -6.94
N GLY A 282 3.78 -0.84 -6.29
CA GLY A 282 4.22 -1.68 -5.18
C GLY A 282 4.92 -2.93 -5.68
N LEU A 283 6.24 -3.01 -5.45
CA LEU A 283 7.11 -3.95 -6.16
C LEU A 283 6.80 -5.41 -5.87
N LEU A 284 6.50 -5.73 -4.61
CA LEU A 284 6.15 -7.05 -4.14
C LEU A 284 5.59 -6.97 -2.72
N ASN A 285 4.38 -7.48 -2.50
CA ASN A 285 3.73 -7.53 -1.19
C ASN A 285 4.45 -8.50 -0.24
N GLU A 286 4.92 -8.02 0.91
CA GLU A 286 5.45 -8.88 1.99
C GLU A 286 6.39 -10.02 1.53
N PRO A 287 7.63 -9.73 1.09
CA PRO A 287 8.57 -10.72 0.56
C PRO A 287 9.12 -11.70 1.62
N THR A 288 8.27 -12.54 2.21
CA THR A 288 8.59 -13.42 3.35
C THR A 288 9.17 -14.77 2.93
N ARG A 289 8.86 -15.26 1.72
CA ARG A 289 9.17 -16.61 1.22
C ARG A 289 10.25 -16.61 0.13
N LEU A 290 11.41 -16.06 0.45
CA LEU A 290 12.55 -15.95 -0.48
C LEU A 290 13.39 -17.24 -0.51
N ALA A 291 14.34 -17.32 -1.46
CA ALA A 291 15.27 -18.44 -1.56
C ALA A 291 16.35 -18.46 -0.45
N ALA A 292 16.36 -17.45 0.41
CA ALA A 292 17.21 -17.35 1.58
C ALA A 292 16.46 -16.65 2.72
N ASP A 293 16.83 -16.98 3.96
CA ASP A 293 16.16 -16.46 5.16
C ASP A 293 17.02 -15.47 5.94
N GLY A 294 16.40 -14.77 6.90
CA GLY A 294 17.06 -13.86 7.83
C GLY A 294 17.86 -12.77 7.10
N ARG A 295 19.10 -12.53 7.54
CA ARG A 295 19.97 -11.50 6.93
C ARG A 295 20.32 -11.78 5.48
N ALA A 296 20.39 -13.06 5.08
CA ALA A 296 20.64 -13.42 3.69
C ALA A 296 19.41 -13.13 2.82
N GLY A 297 18.21 -13.44 3.33
CA GLY A 297 16.93 -13.06 2.72
C GLY A 297 16.77 -11.55 2.57
N ALA A 298 17.08 -10.78 3.62
CA ALA A 298 17.06 -9.33 3.57
C ALA A 298 17.95 -8.77 2.44
N ARG A 299 19.21 -9.23 2.35
CA ARG A 299 20.12 -8.82 1.26
C ARG A 299 19.67 -9.29 -0.12
N LEU A 300 19.00 -10.43 -0.20
CA LEU A 300 18.40 -10.92 -1.45
C LEU A 300 17.29 -9.98 -1.90
N TRP A 301 16.38 -9.62 -1.00
CA TRP A 301 15.33 -8.66 -1.27
C TRP A 301 15.87 -7.28 -1.66
N GLU A 302 16.89 -6.78 -0.96
CA GLU A 302 17.53 -5.50 -1.30
C GLU A 302 18.00 -5.47 -2.76
N ARG A 303 18.61 -6.57 -3.23
CA ARG A 303 19.02 -6.71 -4.63
C ARG A 303 17.83 -6.78 -5.59
N ALA A 304 16.80 -7.57 -5.27
CA ALA A 304 15.63 -7.72 -6.12
C ALA A 304 14.86 -6.39 -6.28
N ALA A 305 14.68 -5.66 -5.17
CA ALA A 305 14.04 -4.35 -5.16
C ALA A 305 14.83 -3.34 -5.99
N GLN A 306 16.16 -3.24 -5.80
CA GLN A 306 17.00 -2.33 -6.58
C GLN A 306 16.95 -2.66 -8.08
N GLN A 307 17.09 -3.93 -8.45
CA GLN A 307 17.02 -4.34 -9.86
C GLN A 307 15.68 -4.01 -10.50
N SER A 308 14.58 -4.13 -9.74
CA SER A 308 13.25 -3.77 -10.21
C SER A 308 13.11 -2.25 -10.39
N VAL A 309 13.63 -1.46 -9.45
CA VAL A 309 13.67 0.01 -9.56
C VAL A 309 14.45 0.44 -10.81
N ASP A 310 15.65 -0.10 -11.01
CA ASP A 310 16.47 0.20 -12.18
C ASP A 310 15.76 -0.16 -13.48
N ALA A 311 15.14 -1.34 -13.53
CA ALA A 311 14.40 -1.82 -14.70
C ALA A 311 13.17 -0.96 -15.02
N ILE A 312 12.45 -0.47 -14.01
CA ILE A 312 11.33 0.46 -14.17
C ILE A 312 11.84 1.80 -14.67
N ARG A 313 12.87 2.37 -14.05
CA ARG A 313 13.42 3.67 -14.48
C ARG A 313 13.99 3.63 -15.89
N ALA A 314 14.55 2.50 -16.33
CA ALA A 314 15.02 2.30 -17.70
C ALA A 314 13.90 2.37 -18.76
N THR A 315 12.62 2.21 -18.39
CA THR A 315 11.50 2.42 -19.32
C THR A 315 11.10 3.89 -19.46
N GLY A 316 11.69 4.79 -18.67
CA GLY A 316 11.29 6.19 -18.58
C GLY A 316 10.19 6.47 -17.54
N ASP A 317 9.74 5.44 -16.81
CA ASP A 317 8.71 5.58 -15.79
C ASP A 317 9.15 6.50 -14.64
N ARG A 318 8.29 7.46 -14.29
CA ARG A 318 8.55 8.47 -13.26
C ARG A 318 7.72 8.31 -12.00
N ARG A 319 6.84 7.32 -11.90
CA ARG A 319 5.90 7.11 -10.78
C ARG A 319 6.62 6.75 -9.49
N ALA A 320 5.92 6.85 -8.36
CA ALA A 320 6.46 6.41 -7.09
C ALA A 320 6.66 4.88 -7.09
N LEU A 321 7.71 4.41 -6.42
CA LEU A 321 7.99 2.98 -6.28
C LEU A 321 7.93 2.61 -4.80
N LEU A 322 7.07 1.66 -4.47
CA LEU A 322 6.79 1.27 -3.10
C LEU A 322 7.50 -0.05 -2.82
N VAL A 323 8.30 -0.07 -1.75
CA VAL A 323 9.27 -1.12 -1.47
C VAL A 323 9.02 -1.67 -0.07
N SER A 324 8.34 -2.82 -0.01
CA SER A 324 8.10 -3.56 1.23
C SER A 324 9.39 -3.87 2.00
N GLY A 325 9.31 -4.00 3.32
CA GLY A 325 10.40 -4.53 4.13
C GLY A 325 10.52 -6.06 4.02
N TYR A 326 11.64 -6.62 4.47
CA TYR A 326 11.78 -8.07 4.71
C TYR A 326 11.50 -8.41 6.18
N VAL A 327 10.98 -9.61 6.44
CA VAL A 327 10.49 -10.04 7.76
C VAL A 327 11.56 -10.02 8.87
N PRO A 328 11.23 -9.56 10.09
CA PRO A 328 9.98 -8.91 10.48
C PRO A 328 9.87 -7.48 9.91
N MET A 329 8.72 -7.18 9.29
CA MET A 329 8.52 -5.93 8.51
C MET A 329 7.39 -5.02 9.03
N GLY A 330 6.76 -5.37 10.15
CA GLY A 330 5.78 -4.50 10.80
C GLY A 330 6.45 -3.29 11.47
N PRO A 331 5.73 -2.18 11.71
CA PRO A 331 6.30 -0.95 12.27
C PRO A 331 7.10 -1.15 13.57
N PRO A 332 6.67 -1.97 14.56
CA PRO A 332 7.44 -2.21 15.78
C PRO A 332 8.84 -2.78 15.56
N SER A 333 9.01 -3.56 14.51
CA SER A 333 10.25 -4.28 14.19
C SER A 333 10.98 -3.67 12.99
N TRP A 334 10.46 -2.58 12.42
CA TRP A 334 11.04 -1.96 11.25
C TRP A 334 12.49 -1.53 11.49
N GLY A 335 13.33 -1.74 10.49
CA GLY A 335 14.75 -1.44 10.55
C GLY A 335 15.61 -2.53 11.16
N LEU A 336 15.02 -3.55 11.80
CA LEU A 336 15.79 -4.70 12.27
C LEU A 336 16.50 -5.38 11.11
N MET A 337 15.80 -5.72 10.03
CA MET A 337 16.40 -6.36 8.84
C MET A 337 17.12 -5.39 7.91
N HIS A 338 16.63 -4.15 7.81
CA HIS A 338 17.16 -3.11 6.94
C HIS A 338 17.52 -1.86 7.76
N PRO A 339 18.70 -1.82 8.42
CA PRO A 339 19.05 -0.69 9.28
C PRO A 339 19.24 0.62 8.51
N ARG A 340 19.46 0.54 7.20
CA ARG A 340 19.62 1.69 6.30
C ARG A 340 18.66 1.61 5.13
N ALA A 341 18.24 2.75 4.61
CA ALA A 341 17.64 2.80 3.28
C ALA A 341 18.67 2.28 2.25
N TRP A 342 18.22 1.39 1.37
CA TRP A 342 19.09 0.66 0.44
C TRP A 342 18.81 0.93 -1.03
N VAL A 343 17.67 1.55 -1.35
CA VAL A 343 17.24 1.77 -2.74
C VAL A 343 17.78 3.12 -3.20
N GLN A 344 18.48 3.09 -4.33
CA GLN A 344 18.94 4.26 -5.05
C GLN A 344 17.99 4.48 -6.22
N ASP A 345 17.21 5.57 -6.16
CA ASP A 345 16.35 6.03 -7.24
C ASP A 345 16.81 7.43 -7.68
N PRO A 346 17.23 7.63 -8.93
CA PRO A 346 17.66 8.95 -9.42
C PRO A 346 16.55 9.99 -9.37
N LEU A 347 15.28 9.58 -9.30
CA LEU A 347 14.14 10.49 -9.15
C LEU A 347 13.77 10.76 -7.69
N HIS A 348 14.38 10.07 -6.74
CA HIS A 348 14.06 10.14 -5.31
C HIS A 348 12.57 9.95 -5.00
N ARG A 349 11.88 9.08 -5.76
CA ARG A 349 10.44 8.79 -5.63
C ARG A 349 10.17 7.38 -5.09
N VAL A 350 11.01 6.91 -4.16
CA VAL A 350 10.81 5.64 -3.46
C VAL A 350 10.16 5.87 -2.10
N ALA A 351 9.13 5.10 -1.79
CA ALA A 351 8.57 4.94 -0.46
C ALA A 351 8.85 3.53 0.06
N TYR A 352 9.33 3.43 1.29
CA TYR A 352 9.40 2.15 1.98
C TYR A 352 8.04 1.79 2.58
N GLU A 353 7.63 0.54 2.42
CA GLU A 353 6.30 0.06 2.76
C GLU A 353 6.32 -0.90 3.94
N SER A 354 5.49 -0.62 4.95
CA SER A 354 5.28 -1.46 6.14
C SER A 354 3.80 -1.72 6.34
N HIS A 355 3.43 -2.82 7.00
CA HIS A 355 2.05 -3.20 7.28
C HIS A 355 1.78 -3.27 8.78
N ALA A 356 0.61 -2.81 9.21
CA ALA A 356 0.25 -2.65 10.62
C ALA A 356 -0.99 -3.46 10.97
N TYR A 357 -0.78 -4.59 11.65
CA TYR A 357 -1.82 -5.30 12.38
C TYR A 357 -1.49 -5.26 13.88
N PHE A 358 -2.50 -5.22 14.74
CA PHE A 358 -2.34 -4.85 16.15
C PHE A 358 -2.23 -6.04 17.10
N ASP A 359 -2.42 -7.26 16.61
CA ASP A 359 -2.14 -8.49 17.35
C ASP A 359 -0.63 -8.64 17.60
N HIS A 360 -0.27 -9.46 18.59
CA HIS A 360 1.09 -9.49 19.14
C HIS A 360 2.18 -9.84 18.11
N ASP A 361 1.83 -10.62 17.08
CA ASP A 361 2.73 -11.04 16.01
C ASP A 361 2.59 -10.19 14.74
N GLY A 362 1.62 -9.27 14.71
CA GLY A 362 1.33 -8.41 13.57
C GLY A 362 0.86 -9.17 12.34
N SER A 363 0.31 -10.38 12.51
CA SER A 363 -0.18 -11.22 11.40
C SER A 363 -1.55 -10.81 10.87
N GLY A 364 -2.33 -10.06 11.66
CA GLY A 364 -3.70 -9.71 11.30
C GLY A 364 -4.70 -10.84 11.48
N HIS A 365 -4.31 -11.93 12.17
CA HIS A 365 -5.21 -13.03 12.46
C HIS A 365 -5.99 -12.86 13.76
N TYR A 366 -5.47 -12.09 14.72
CA TYR A 366 -6.15 -11.78 15.97
C TYR A 366 -6.58 -13.02 16.77
N TRP A 367 -5.73 -14.05 16.81
CA TRP A 367 -6.03 -15.34 17.47
C TRP A 367 -6.29 -15.20 18.98
N ARG A 368 -5.59 -14.28 19.64
CA ARG A 368 -5.66 -14.03 21.08
C ARG A 368 -6.80 -13.06 21.44
N THR A 369 -7.32 -13.17 22.67
CA THR A 369 -8.23 -12.16 23.20
C THR A 369 -7.47 -10.86 23.45
N TYR A 370 -8.16 -9.72 23.52
CA TYR A 370 -7.50 -8.46 23.85
C TYR A 370 -6.84 -8.49 25.25
N ASP A 371 -7.42 -9.22 26.21
CA ASP A 371 -6.82 -9.36 27.54
C ASP A 371 -5.54 -10.21 27.55
N ASP A 372 -5.41 -11.17 26.65
CA ASP A 372 -4.14 -11.88 26.43
C ASP A 372 -3.10 -10.94 25.81
N GLU A 373 -3.49 -10.14 24.82
CA GLU A 373 -2.65 -9.11 24.20
C GLU A 373 -2.14 -8.13 25.25
N LEU A 374 -3.03 -7.59 26.08
CA LEU A 374 -2.68 -6.62 27.12
C LEU A 374 -1.66 -7.17 28.13
N ARG A 375 -1.76 -8.46 28.47
CA ARG A 375 -0.81 -9.13 29.38
C ARG A 375 0.60 -9.24 28.78
N ASP A 376 0.70 -9.49 27.48
CA ASP A 376 1.97 -9.65 26.76
C ASP A 376 2.73 -8.31 26.63
N VAL A 377 2.02 -7.18 26.56
CA VAL A 377 2.61 -5.83 26.41
C VAL A 377 3.16 -5.25 27.72
N THR A 378 3.07 -5.98 28.83
CA THR A 378 3.53 -5.49 30.13
C THR A 378 5.06 -5.40 30.24
N TRP A 379 5.83 -6.10 29.38
CA TRP A 379 7.29 -6.03 29.38
C TRP A 379 7.93 -6.30 28.00
N PRO A 380 8.79 -5.40 27.46
CA PRO A 380 9.04 -4.04 27.95
C PRO A 380 7.80 -3.16 27.75
N ARG A 381 7.42 -2.41 28.79
CA ARG A 381 6.22 -1.57 28.78
C ARG A 381 6.43 -0.36 27.86
N PRO A 382 5.58 -0.13 26.85
CA PRO A 382 5.68 1.04 25.98
C PRO A 382 5.38 2.33 26.77
N ALA A 383 6.02 3.43 26.39
CA ALA A 383 5.65 4.73 26.93
C ALA A 383 4.24 5.11 26.45
N LEU A 384 3.42 5.59 27.39
CA LEU A 384 2.03 5.94 27.14
C LEU A 384 1.87 7.18 26.26
N CYS A 385 2.87 8.05 26.22
CA CYS A 385 2.92 9.22 25.35
C CYS A 385 4.09 9.09 24.39
N GLN A 386 3.82 9.23 23.09
CA GLN A 386 4.81 9.21 22.03
C GLN A 386 4.89 10.59 21.38
N GLN A 387 6.09 11.17 21.33
CA GLN A 387 6.36 12.37 20.57
C GLN A 387 6.63 11.99 19.11
N LEU A 388 5.85 12.58 18.21
CA LEU A 388 5.84 12.26 16.79
C LEU A 388 6.27 13.48 16.00
N THR A 389 7.39 13.34 15.30
CA THR A 389 7.86 14.37 14.39
C THR A 389 7.30 14.13 12.99
N PRO A 390 6.65 15.13 12.37
CA PRO A 390 6.11 15.00 11.02
C PRO A 390 7.16 14.64 9.97
N MET A 391 6.71 14.03 8.87
CA MET A 391 7.59 13.67 7.77
C MET A 391 7.99 14.90 6.96
N ASN A 392 9.27 14.96 6.59
CA ASN A 392 9.82 16.10 5.84
C ASN A 392 9.38 16.10 4.36
N ARG A 393 9.03 14.92 3.83
CA ARG A 393 8.67 14.71 2.43
C ARG A 393 7.80 13.47 2.27
N GLN A 394 6.95 13.47 1.26
CA GLN A 394 6.17 12.31 0.81
C GLN A 394 6.22 12.20 -0.71
N VAL A 395 6.10 10.97 -1.22
CA VAL A 395 6.07 10.69 -2.67
C VAL A 395 4.65 10.36 -3.16
N LEU A 396 3.73 10.05 -2.24
CA LEU A 396 2.30 9.83 -2.47
C LEU A 396 1.52 11.02 -1.88
N GLN A 397 1.37 12.05 -2.68
CA GLN A 397 0.60 13.26 -2.39
C GLN A 397 -0.09 13.73 -3.67
N TRP A 398 -1.02 14.66 -3.53
CA TRP A 398 -1.76 15.27 -4.63
C TRP A 398 -0.86 15.92 -5.70
#